data_AF-A0A086M9V8-F1
#
_entry.id   AF-A0A086M9V8-F1
#
_cell.length_a   1.000
_cell.length_b   1.000
_cell.length_c   1.000
_cell.angle_alpha   90.00
_cell.angle_beta   90.00
_cell.angle_gamma   90.00
#
_symmetry.space_group_name_H-M   'P 1'
#
loop_
_entity.id
_entity.type
_entity.pdbx_description
1 polymer ?
#
loop_
_entity_poly.entity_id
_entity_poly.type
_entity_poly.pdbx_seq_one_letter_code
_entity_poly.pdbx_strand_id
1 'polypeptide(L)'
;AEFGMRIPVVHGGIGPVVPRDVVHAEVEKTYGYCPIYAFKVPVLPDAIKHALVTSIVIKRFDVFTDLLADLRERCVNTQKLIDHNIYVRSLKTEPTKSGL
;
A
#
# COMPACT_ATOMS: atom_id res chain seq x y z
N ALA A 1 -1.31 -20.49 0.32
CA ALA A 1 -0.99 -19.15 0.87
C ALA A 1 -2.29 -18.48 1.30
N GLU A 2 -2.32 -17.85 2.47
CA GLU A 2 -3.53 -17.35 3.16
C GLU A 2 -4.44 -16.46 2.28
N PHE A 3 -3.88 -15.65 1.37
CA PHE A 3 -4.65 -14.69 0.55
C PHE A 3 -4.54 -14.90 -0.97
N GLY A 4 -3.76 -15.88 -1.45
CA GLY A 4 -3.48 -16.02 -2.90
C GLY A 4 -2.81 -14.80 -3.57
N MET A 5 -2.39 -13.79 -2.80
CA MET A 5 -1.77 -12.55 -3.26
C MET A 5 -0.26 -12.53 -2.99
N ARG A 6 0.48 -11.82 -3.84
CA ARG A 6 1.90 -11.49 -3.63
C ARG A 6 2.03 -9.98 -3.47
N ILE A 7 2.68 -9.54 -2.39
CA ILE A 7 3.11 -8.14 -2.23
C ILE A 7 4.54 -8.03 -2.76
N PRO A 8 4.76 -7.40 -3.93
CA PRO A 8 6.11 -7.19 -4.43
C PRO A 8 6.85 -6.19 -3.55
N VAL A 9 8.13 -6.47 -3.28
CA VAL A 9 9.06 -5.53 -2.67
C VAL A 9 9.91 -4.96 -3.79
N VAL A 10 9.79 -3.65 -4.02
CA VAL A 10 10.46 -2.94 -5.13
C VAL A 10 11.86 -2.45 -4.75
N HIS A 11 12.04 -2.03 -3.49
CA HIS A 11 13.31 -1.61 -2.95
C HIS A 11 13.42 -2.03 -1.49
N GLY A 12 14.64 -2.32 -1.05
CA GLY A 12 14.96 -2.66 0.34
C GLY A 12 16.30 -2.06 0.75
N GLY A 13 16.47 -1.81 2.03
CA GLY A 13 17.68 -1.21 2.59
C GLY A 13 17.83 -1.55 4.06
N ILE A 14 19.03 -1.34 4.59
CA ILE A 14 19.36 -1.49 6.01
C ILE A 14 19.72 -0.12 6.56
N GLY A 15 19.22 0.20 7.75
CA GLY A 15 19.47 1.47 8.43
C GLY A 15 18.29 2.45 8.34
N PRO A 16 18.51 3.73 8.67
CA PRO A 16 17.45 4.73 8.72
C PRO A 16 16.79 4.95 7.36
N VAL A 17 15.50 5.27 7.36
CA VAL A 17 14.81 5.73 6.14
C VAL A 17 15.28 7.15 5.80
N VAL A 18 15.82 7.31 4.60
CA VAL A 18 16.39 8.55 4.06
C VAL A 18 15.54 9.11 2.90
N PRO A 19 15.70 10.38 2.51
CA PRO A 19 14.94 10.96 1.40
C PRO A 19 15.02 10.17 0.09
N ARG A 20 16.13 9.46 -0.17
CA ARG A 20 16.29 8.61 -1.37
C ARG A 20 15.30 7.46 -1.40
N ASP A 21 14.97 6.87 -0.26
CA ASP A 21 13.98 5.78 -0.18
C ASP A 21 12.59 6.30 -0.56
N VAL A 22 12.28 7.55 -0.19
CA VAL A 22 11.04 8.23 -0.59
C VAL A 22 10.99 8.47 -2.09
N VAL A 23 12.10 8.88 -2.73
CA VAL A 23 12.19 9.01 -4.20
C VAL A 23 11.89 7.68 -4.88
N HIS A 24 12.48 6.58 -4.39
CA HIS A 24 12.19 5.25 -4.96
C HIS A 24 10.71 4.89 -4.86
N ALA A 25 10.08 5.11 -3.69
CA ALA A 25 8.66 4.85 -3.51
C ALA A 25 7.77 5.77 -4.36
N GLU A 26 8.17 7.03 -4.58
CA GLU A 26 7.46 8.00 -5.41
C GLU A 26 7.40 7.55 -6.88
N VAL A 27 8.54 7.11 -7.43
CA VAL A 27 8.59 6.60 -8.81
C VAL A 27 7.66 5.39 -8.96
N GLU A 28 7.73 4.45 -8.01
CA GLU A 28 6.94 3.21 -8.04
C GLU A 28 5.44 3.43 -7.75
N LYS A 29 5.09 4.52 -7.06
CA LYS A 29 3.69 4.88 -6.78
C LYS A 29 2.87 5.11 -8.05
N THR A 30 3.52 5.42 -9.18
CA THR A 30 2.85 5.53 -10.48
C THR A 30 2.20 4.22 -10.94
N TYR A 31 2.70 3.07 -10.46
CA TYR A 31 2.15 1.75 -10.77
C TYR A 31 1.18 1.21 -9.72
N GLY A 32 1.01 1.91 -8.59
CA GLY A 32 0.04 1.54 -7.56
C GLY A 32 0.45 1.96 -6.15
N TYR A 33 -0.20 1.36 -5.15
CA TYR A 33 0.08 1.67 -3.75
C TYR A 33 1.47 1.17 -3.31
N CYS A 34 2.40 2.11 -3.10
CA CYS A 34 3.80 1.84 -2.73
C CYS A 34 4.19 2.53 -1.40
N PRO A 35 3.76 1.99 -0.24
CA PRO A 35 4.20 2.48 1.05
C PRO A 35 5.64 2.02 1.37
N ILE A 36 6.33 2.77 2.22
CA ILE A 36 7.60 2.37 2.84
C ILE A 36 7.31 1.72 4.19
N TYR A 37 7.83 0.52 4.40
CA TYR A 37 7.77 -0.20 5.67
C TYR A 37 9.08 -0.04 6.43
N ALA A 38 9.09 0.78 7.48
CA ALA A 38 10.24 1.03 8.34
C ALA A 38 10.17 0.13 9.59
N PHE A 39 10.88 -1.00 9.58
CA PHE A 39 10.89 -1.95 10.68
C PHE A 39 12.16 -1.81 11.54
N LYS A 40 11.99 -1.49 12.83
CA LYS A 40 13.09 -1.30 13.81
C LYS A 40 14.18 -0.32 13.36
N VAL A 41 13.82 0.67 12.55
CA VAL A 41 14.73 1.70 12.05
C VAL A 41 14.10 3.09 12.17
N PRO A 42 14.89 4.13 12.47
CA PRO A 42 14.37 5.48 12.52
C PRO A 42 14.07 6.01 11.11
N VAL A 43 13.18 6.99 11.03
CA VAL A 43 12.89 7.73 9.79
C VAL A 43 13.45 9.13 9.96
N LEU A 44 14.38 9.54 9.09
CA LEU A 44 15.02 10.84 9.23
C LEU A 44 14.02 11.98 8.96
N PRO A 45 14.14 13.14 9.64
CA PRO A 45 13.20 14.25 9.48
C PRO A 45 13.02 14.71 8.03
N ASP A 46 14.09 14.70 7.23
CA ASP A 46 14.02 15.11 5.83
C ASP A 46 13.28 14.08 4.96
N ALA A 47 13.34 12.79 5.32
CA ALA A 47 12.53 11.77 4.66
C ALA A 47 11.03 11.97 4.99
N ILE A 48 10.71 12.32 6.24
CA ILE A 48 9.32 12.64 6.65
C ILE A 48 8.81 13.85 5.85
N LYS A 49 9.58 14.94 5.80
CA LYS A 49 9.21 16.14 5.04
C LYS A 49 8.97 15.81 3.57
N HIS A 50 9.86 15.03 2.96
CA HIS A 50 9.73 14.63 1.57
C HIS A 50 8.46 13.79 1.34
N ALA A 51 8.21 12.80 2.21
CA ALA A 51 7.05 11.93 2.11
C ALA A 51 5.71 12.67 2.26
N LEU A 52 5.68 13.73 3.09
CA LEU A 52 4.51 14.61 3.21
C LEU A 52 4.24 15.35 1.88
N VAL A 53 5.27 15.86 1.22
CA VAL A 53 5.14 16.56 -0.06
C VAL A 53 4.69 15.62 -1.18
N THR A 54 5.24 14.41 -1.24
CA THR A 54 4.96 13.43 -2.32
C THR A 54 3.78 12.51 -2.02
N SER A 55 3.15 12.69 -0.85
CA SER A 55 2.08 11.83 -0.35
C SER A 55 2.47 10.35 -0.34
N ILE A 56 3.72 10.06 0.06
CA ILE A 56 4.21 8.69 0.26
C ILE A 56 3.93 8.29 1.70
N VAL A 57 3.33 7.11 1.87
CA VAL A 57 3.01 6.59 3.19
C VAL A 57 4.23 5.89 3.74
N ILE A 58 4.77 6.37 4.86
CA ILE A 58 5.79 5.68 5.65
C ILE A 58 5.11 5.06 6.87
N LYS A 59 5.14 3.73 6.97
CA LYS A 59 4.61 2.99 8.12
C LYS A 59 5.77 2.49 8.98
N ARG A 60 5.77 2.85 10.26
CA ARG A 60 6.81 2.48 11.22
C ARG A 60 6.33 1.31 12.08
N PHE A 61 7.20 0.33 12.27
CA PHE A 61 6.91 -0.85 13.06
C PHE A 61 8.09 -1.17 13.97
N ASP A 62 7.80 -1.34 15.25
CA ASP A 62 8.78 -1.83 16.23
C ASP A 62 8.57 -3.30 16.59
N VAL A 63 7.42 -3.88 16.23
CA VAL A 63 7.11 -5.28 16.51
C VAL A 63 6.80 -5.99 15.20
N PHE A 64 7.43 -7.14 14.97
CA PHE A 64 7.34 -7.84 13.69
C PHE A 64 5.92 -8.35 13.42
N THR A 65 5.19 -8.75 14.46
CA THR A 65 3.80 -9.19 14.33
C THR A 65 2.89 -8.09 13.82
N ASP A 66 3.14 -6.83 14.19
CA ASP A 66 2.34 -5.68 13.77
C ASP A 66 2.58 -5.36 12.30
N LEU A 67 3.84 -5.47 11.84
CA LEU A 67 4.17 -5.39 10.42
C LEU A 67 3.43 -6.46 9.61
N LEU A 68 3.44 -7.71 10.08
CA LEU A 68 2.72 -8.79 9.42
C LEU A 68 1.21 -8.56 9.43
N ALA A 69 0.65 -8.06 10.53
CA ALA A 69 -0.77 -7.74 10.63
C ALA A 69 -1.18 -6.66 9.61
N ASP A 70 -0.40 -5.59 9.47
CA ASP A 70 -0.64 -4.55 8.46
C ASP A 70 -0.58 -5.08 7.03
N LEU A 71 0.38 -5.97 6.74
CA LEU A 71 0.48 -6.63 5.43
C LEU A 71 -0.74 -7.54 5.16
N ARG A 72 -1.24 -8.26 6.16
CA ARG A 72 -2.48 -9.05 6.02
C ARG A 72 -3.69 -8.15 5.78
N GLU A 73 -3.82 -7.08 6.53
CA GLU A 73 -4.91 -6.11 6.36
C GLU A 73 -4.88 -5.49 4.95
N ARG A 74 -3.70 -5.16 4.44
CA ARG A 74 -3.52 -4.69 3.05
C ARG A 74 -4.06 -5.71 2.05
N CYS A 75 -3.77 -7.00 2.21
CA CYS A 75 -4.31 -8.06 1.35
C CYS A 75 -5.83 -8.12 1.42
N VAL A 76 -6.40 -8.11 2.64
CA VAL A 76 -7.86 -8.12 2.85
C VAL A 76 -8.54 -6.92 2.17
N ASN A 77 -7.99 -5.73 2.34
CA ASN A 77 -8.55 -4.52 1.74
C ASN A 77 -8.41 -4.52 0.21
N THR A 78 -7.33 -5.07 -0.32
CA THR A 78 -7.15 -5.26 -1.77
C THR A 78 -8.20 -6.22 -2.32
N GLN A 79 -8.46 -7.34 -1.63
CA GLN A 79 -9.49 -8.30 -2.06
C GLN A 79 -10.88 -7.67 -2.05
N LYS A 80 -11.24 -6.97 -0.97
CA LYS A 80 -12.52 -6.24 -0.87
C LYS A 80 -12.69 -5.24 -2.01
N LEU A 81 -11.62 -4.53 -2.40
CA LEU A 81 -11.67 -3.59 -3.51
C LEU A 81 -11.88 -4.29 -4.86
N ILE A 82 -11.23 -5.44 -5.08
CA ILE A 82 -11.43 -6.27 -6.28
C ILE A 82 -12.88 -6.74 -6.34
N ASP A 83 -13.39 -7.32 -5.26
CA ASP A 83 -14.76 -7.84 -5.18
C ASP A 83 -15.80 -6.75 -5.43
N HIS A 84 -15.58 -5.57 -4.81
CA HIS A 84 -16.43 -4.40 -5.02
C HIS A 84 -16.41 -3.93 -6.47
N ASN A 85 -15.25 -3.88 -7.11
CA ASN A 85 -15.13 -3.49 -8.52
C ASN A 85 -15.82 -4.48 -9.46
N ILE A 86 -15.75 -5.78 -9.16
CA ILE A 86 -16.45 -6.82 -9.92
C ILE A 86 -17.97 -6.62 -9.78
N TYR A 87 -18.47 -6.43 -8.56
CA TYR A 87 -19.88 -6.19 -8.29
C TYR A 87 -20.41 -4.92 -8.98
N VAL A 88 -19.70 -3.79 -8.86
CA VAL A 88 -20.11 -2.55 -9.52
C VAL A 88 -20.14 -2.70 -11.04
N ARG A 89 -19.22 -3.47 -11.63
CA ARG A 89 -19.23 -3.77 -13.05
C ARG A 89 -20.44 -4.64 -13.45
N SER A 90 -20.81 -5.64 -12.65
CA SER A 90 -21.97 -6.49 -12.94
C SER A 90 -23.28 -5.70 -12.92
N LEU A 91 -23.42 -4.73 -12.01
CA LEU A 91 -24.59 -3.83 -11.95
C LEU A 91 -24.73 -2.95 -13.21
N LYS A 92 -23.62 -2.53 -13.82
CA LYS A 92 -23.63 -1.72 -15.05
C LYS A 92 -23.99 -2.52 -16.30
N THR A 93 -23.76 -3.84 -16.28
CA THR A 93 -24.10 -4.74 -17.38
C THR A 93 -25.54 -5.25 -17.33
N GLU A 94 -26.20 -5.16 -16.17
CA GLU A 94 -27.64 -5.41 -16.10
C GLU A 94 -28.39 -4.17 -16.61
N PRO A 95 -29.32 -4.32 -17.59
CA PRO A 95 -30.12 -3.20 -18.02
C PRO A 95 -30.91 -2.71 -16.81
N THR A 96 -30.80 -1.42 -16.48
CA THR A 96 -31.67 -0.76 -15.53
C THR A 96 -33.11 -1.13 -15.88
N LYS A 97 -33.74 -2.00 -15.06
CA LYS A 97 -35.18 -2.18 -15.06
C LYS A 97 -35.80 -0.90 -14.51
N SER A 98 -35.76 0.16 -15.31
CA SER A 98 -36.62 1.33 -15.14
C SER A 98 -37.99 0.90 -15.66
N GLY A 99 -38.67 0.10 -14.85
CA GLY A 99 -40.10 -0.15 -14.96
C GLY A 99 -40.75 0.52 -13.76
N LEU A 100 -41.13 1.78 -13.95
CA LEU A 100 -42.26 2.51 -13.38
C LEU A 100 -42.36 3.87 -14.08
#